data_AF-A0A811S4G3-F1
#
_entry.id   AF-A0A811S4G3-F1
#
_cell.length_a   1.000
_cell.length_b   1.000
_cell.length_c   1.000
_cell.angle_alpha   90.00
_cell.angle_beta   90.00
_cell.angle_gamma   90.00
#
_symmetry.space_group_name_H-M   'P 1'
#
loop_
_entity.id
_entity.type
_entity.pdbx_description
1 polymer ?
#
loop_
_entity_poly.entity_id
_entity_poly.type
_entity_poly.pdbx_seq_one_letter_code
_entity_poly.pdbx_strand_id
1 'polypeptide(L)'
;MMLAESIASRNIDSDIRRLVDQPYVEGKGLSYACPSVPSTIFQEDPIEPKTGIKFPAFLEDDSSPSAAVLVGIGFKGMRVMRIKNLNLYAFGLYMQPTSIREKLGPKYGSFPTDKLMENPDFYSDLLRENLDMRVRLVVNYNGLSVGAVRDVFEKSLGLRLQKINPNTDFHCLKTFGSHFTEDIAIPSGTKIDFCQTSDGKLITEIDGKQIGAVQSKDLCKAFFDMYIGDSPVSLEAKKVVAQNVAGLIGRR
;
A
#
# COMPACT_ATOMS: atom_id res chain seq x y z
N MET A 1 17.31 67.53 -44.29
CA MET A 1 18.63 67.89 -43.73
C MET A 1 18.93 66.84 -42.65
N MET A 2 19.54 65.71 -43.05
CA MET A 2 20.92 65.26 -42.67
C MET A 2 21.05 64.90 -41.17
N LEU A 3 21.59 63.79 -40.64
CA LEU A 3 22.40 62.60 -41.04
C LEU A 3 22.26 61.56 -39.86
N ALA A 4 22.20 60.22 -40.03
CA ALA A 4 23.31 59.21 -40.05
C ALA A 4 24.40 59.44 -38.98
N GLU A 5 25.01 58.51 -38.22
CA GLU A 5 25.17 57.04 -38.04
C GLU A 5 25.86 56.86 -36.65
N SER A 6 25.90 55.72 -35.93
CA SER A 6 26.91 54.66 -36.11
C SER A 6 26.80 53.60 -34.99
N ILE A 7 27.06 52.34 -35.38
CA ILE A 7 27.17 51.14 -34.53
C ILE A 7 28.58 51.03 -33.94
N ALA A 8 28.73 50.48 -32.72
CA ALA A 8 29.95 49.83 -32.28
C ALA A 8 29.65 48.58 -31.44
N SER A 9 30.16 47.46 -31.93
CA SER A 9 30.10 46.10 -31.38
C SER A 9 30.76 45.99 -29.99
N ARG A 10 30.14 45.28 -29.04
CA ARG A 10 30.80 44.85 -27.80
C ARG A 10 31.02 43.35 -27.81
N ASN A 11 32.30 42.99 -27.66
CA ASN A 11 32.89 41.66 -27.62
C ASN A 11 32.21 40.72 -26.61
N ILE A 12 31.84 39.53 -27.07
CA ILE A 12 31.22 38.44 -26.29
C ILE A 12 32.29 37.53 -25.64
N ASP A 13 33.58 37.83 -25.84
CA ASP A 13 34.69 36.94 -25.50
C ASP A 13 35.40 37.27 -24.16
N SER A 14 34.96 38.32 -23.45
CA SER A 14 35.53 38.72 -22.14
C SER A 14 34.76 38.21 -20.92
N ASP A 15 33.53 37.72 -21.08
CA ASP A 15 32.70 37.26 -19.96
C ASP A 15 32.89 35.78 -19.61
N ILE A 16 33.57 35.00 -20.45
CA ILE A 16 33.82 33.56 -20.21
C ILE A 16 35.04 33.31 -19.32
N ARG A 17 35.96 34.28 -19.18
CA ARG A 17 37.22 34.10 -18.42
C ARG A 17 37.15 34.49 -16.94
N ARG A 18 35.98 34.90 -16.42
CA ARG A 18 35.80 35.19 -14.96
C ARG A 18 35.03 34.10 -14.20
N LEU A 19 34.77 32.95 -14.81
CA LEU A 19 33.97 31.86 -14.24
C LEU A 19 34.80 30.66 -13.73
N VAL A 20 36.13 30.75 -13.65
CA VAL A 20 36.98 29.59 -13.33
C VAL A 20 37.77 29.68 -12.01
N ASP A 21 37.80 30.82 -11.32
CA ASP A 21 38.60 30.93 -10.07
C ASP A 21 37.79 31.37 -8.85
N GLN A 22 36.89 30.50 -8.38
CA GLN A 22 36.38 30.59 -7.01
C GLN A 22 36.52 29.25 -6.28
N PRO A 23 37.18 29.22 -5.10
CA PRO A 23 37.38 28.00 -4.35
C PRO A 23 36.06 27.51 -3.75
N TYR A 24 35.79 26.22 -3.97
CA TYR A 24 34.66 25.46 -3.44
C TYR A 24 34.63 25.54 -1.91
N VAL A 25 33.70 26.33 -1.35
CA VAL A 25 33.37 26.30 0.07
C VAL A 25 32.34 25.20 0.25
N GLU A 26 32.76 24.16 0.98
CA GLU A 26 31.97 23.00 1.35
C GLU A 26 30.71 23.43 2.11
N GLY A 27 29.58 23.46 1.39
CA GLY A 27 28.27 23.72 1.96
C GLY A 27 27.93 22.58 2.90
N LYS A 28 27.84 22.88 4.20
CA LYS A 28 27.23 22.02 5.21
C LYS A 28 25.81 21.69 4.78
N GLY A 29 25.63 20.57 4.11
CA GLY A 29 24.33 19.96 3.87
C GLY A 29 23.72 19.66 5.23
N LEU A 30 22.66 20.39 5.57
CA LEU A 30 21.76 20.00 6.63
C LEU A 30 21.17 18.66 6.20
N SER A 31 21.76 17.58 6.72
CA SER A 31 21.21 16.24 6.66
C SER A 31 19.90 16.28 7.44
N TYR A 32 18.80 16.47 6.74
CA TYR A 32 17.50 16.13 7.27
C TYR A 32 17.47 14.61 7.34
N ALA A 33 17.75 14.09 8.55
CA ALA A 33 17.62 12.69 8.83
C ALA A 33 16.17 12.28 8.53
N CYS A 34 15.96 11.62 7.39
CA CYS A 34 14.75 10.86 7.15
C CYS A 34 14.60 9.93 8.37
N PRO A 35 13.47 9.94 9.11
CA PRO A 35 13.31 9.10 10.29
C PRO A 35 13.68 7.67 9.88
N SER A 36 14.72 7.12 10.49
CA SER A 36 15.36 5.88 10.04
C SER A 36 14.31 4.79 9.92
N VAL A 37 13.88 4.51 8.68
CA VAL A 37 12.90 3.47 8.40
C VAL A 37 13.58 2.14 8.73
N PRO A 38 12.94 1.21 9.46
CA PRO A 38 13.55 -0.07 9.79
C PRO A 38 14.08 -0.76 8.52
N SER A 39 15.24 -1.41 8.60
CA SER A 39 15.82 -2.16 7.47
C SER A 39 14.91 -3.29 6.96
N THR A 40 13.89 -3.66 7.73
CA THR A 40 12.84 -4.61 7.35
C THR A 40 11.88 -4.01 6.32
N ILE A 41 11.67 -2.70 6.30
CA ILE A 41 10.81 -2.03 5.32
C ILE A 41 11.54 -1.88 4.00
N PHE A 42 10.78 -2.04 2.91
CA PHE A 42 11.25 -1.83 1.55
C PHE A 42 11.84 -0.41 1.41
N GLN A 43 13.12 -0.32 1.04
CA GLN A 43 13.80 0.95 0.77
C GLN A 43 13.64 1.40 -0.68
N GLU A 44 13.40 0.44 -1.56
CA GLU A 44 13.10 0.63 -2.96
C GLU A 44 11.78 -0.05 -3.28
N ASP A 45 11.12 0.40 -4.34
CA ASP A 45 9.89 -0.17 -4.85
C ASP A 45 10.08 -1.64 -5.30
N PRO A 46 9.57 -2.64 -4.57
CA PRO A 46 9.77 -4.03 -4.93
C PRO A 46 8.90 -4.46 -6.12
N ILE A 47 9.36 -5.49 -6.83
CA ILE A 47 8.64 -6.14 -7.92
C ILE A 47 8.12 -7.49 -7.45
N GLU A 48 6.82 -7.76 -7.61
CA GLU A 48 6.26 -9.07 -7.35
C GLU A 48 6.72 -10.06 -8.43
N PRO A 49 7.45 -11.12 -8.06
CA PRO A 49 8.20 -11.93 -9.02
C PRO A 49 7.36 -12.72 -10.01
N LYS A 50 6.10 -13.06 -9.70
CA LYS A 50 5.26 -13.88 -10.58
C LYS A 50 4.47 -13.08 -11.60
N THR A 51 4.23 -11.81 -11.32
CA THR A 51 3.43 -10.89 -12.16
C THR A 51 4.29 -9.81 -12.81
N GLY A 52 5.46 -9.51 -12.26
CA GLY A 52 6.31 -8.39 -12.69
C GLY A 52 5.78 -7.02 -12.27
N ILE A 53 4.75 -6.98 -11.42
CA ILE A 53 4.13 -5.72 -10.98
C ILE A 53 4.98 -5.07 -9.89
N LYS A 54 5.32 -3.80 -10.11
CA LYS A 54 6.07 -2.96 -9.18
C LYS A 54 5.14 -2.25 -8.21
N PHE A 55 5.46 -2.27 -6.92
CA PHE A 55 4.73 -1.55 -5.88
C PHE A 55 5.61 -0.44 -5.30
N PRO A 56 5.09 0.78 -5.09
CA PRO A 56 5.86 1.82 -4.43
C PRO A 56 6.16 1.44 -2.98
N ALA A 57 7.35 1.77 -2.47
CA ALA A 57 7.68 1.54 -1.06
C ALA A 57 6.83 2.42 -0.11
N PHE A 58 6.36 3.57 -0.58
CA PHE A 58 5.57 4.55 0.17
C PHE A 58 4.36 5.01 -0.64
N LEU A 59 3.23 5.23 0.02
CA LEU A 59 2.07 5.90 -0.58
C LEU A 59 1.96 7.32 0.00
N GLU A 60 2.06 8.31 -0.89
CA GLU A 60 2.10 9.78 -0.68
C GLU A 60 3.50 10.39 -0.54
N ASP A 61 3.61 11.67 -0.97
CA ASP A 61 4.83 12.45 -1.21
C ASP A 61 5.76 12.42 0.01
N ASP A 62 7.07 12.30 -0.24
CA ASP A 62 8.14 11.86 0.68
C ASP A 62 8.33 12.71 1.97
N SER A 63 7.44 13.65 2.24
CA SER A 63 7.52 14.66 3.29
C SER A 63 6.47 14.52 4.42
N SER A 64 5.51 13.60 4.32
CA SER A 64 4.51 13.43 5.40
C SER A 64 4.90 12.35 6.41
N PRO A 65 4.94 12.65 7.73
CA PRO A 65 5.07 11.65 8.79
C PRO A 65 3.89 10.67 8.88
N SER A 66 2.84 10.86 8.08
CA SER A 66 1.69 9.95 7.93
C SER A 66 1.77 9.02 6.73
N ALA A 67 2.88 9.01 5.97
CA ALA A 67 3.02 8.17 4.79
C ALA A 67 2.82 6.68 5.13
N ALA A 68 1.95 6.01 4.37
CA ALA A 68 1.74 4.57 4.52
C ALA A 68 2.91 3.83 3.88
N VAL A 69 3.58 2.99 4.65
CA VAL A 69 4.75 2.23 4.20
C VAL A 69 4.32 0.85 3.72
N LEU A 70 4.95 0.35 2.66
CA LEU A 70 4.74 -1.02 2.18
C LEU A 70 5.30 -2.00 3.21
N VAL A 71 4.46 -2.92 3.67
CA VAL A 71 4.86 -3.97 4.64
C VAL A 71 4.84 -5.36 4.04
N GLY A 72 4.27 -5.57 2.85
CA GLY A 72 4.41 -6.83 2.12
C GLY A 72 3.78 -6.81 0.75
N ILE A 73 4.26 -7.69 -0.13
CA ILE A 73 3.72 -7.92 -1.47
C ILE A 73 3.39 -9.39 -1.68
N GLY A 74 2.44 -9.67 -2.56
CA GLY A 74 2.11 -11.02 -2.98
C GLY A 74 1.24 -11.01 -4.24
N PHE A 75 0.74 -12.18 -4.63
CA PHE A 75 -0.14 -12.31 -5.78
C PHE A 75 -1.21 -13.37 -5.53
N LYS A 76 -2.32 -13.26 -6.26
CA LYS A 76 -3.38 -14.28 -6.31
C LYS A 76 -3.36 -14.97 -7.66
N GLY A 77 -3.00 -16.25 -7.66
CA GLY A 77 -3.20 -17.14 -8.81
C GLY A 77 -4.57 -17.83 -8.80
N MET A 78 -4.99 -18.30 -9.97
CA MET A 78 -6.09 -19.23 -10.19
C MET A 78 -5.64 -20.33 -11.14
N ARG A 79 -5.83 -21.59 -10.73
CA ARG A 79 -5.55 -22.74 -11.58
C ARG A 79 -6.69 -22.93 -12.57
N VAL A 80 -6.38 -22.90 -13.86
CA VAL A 80 -7.32 -23.15 -14.95
C VAL A 80 -6.90 -24.44 -15.65
N MET A 81 -7.76 -25.45 -15.56
CA MET A 81 -7.46 -26.82 -16.00
C MET A 81 -6.21 -27.41 -15.29
N ARG A 82 -5.68 -28.52 -15.82
CA ARG A 82 -4.61 -29.27 -15.15
C ARG A 82 -3.23 -28.61 -15.30
N ILE A 83 -3.03 -27.74 -16.31
CA ILE A 83 -1.70 -27.30 -16.77
C ILE A 83 -1.49 -25.76 -16.68
N LYS A 84 -2.55 -24.94 -16.69
CA LYS A 84 -2.42 -23.47 -16.77
C LYS A 84 -2.71 -22.80 -15.43
N ASN A 85 -1.83 -21.92 -14.99
CA ASN A 85 -2.09 -21.00 -13.89
C ASN A 85 -2.23 -19.58 -14.45
N LEU A 86 -3.31 -18.91 -14.07
CA LEU A 86 -3.51 -17.49 -14.35
C LEU A 86 -3.16 -16.69 -13.10
N ASN A 87 -2.39 -15.62 -13.25
CA ASN A 87 -2.14 -14.67 -12.17
C ASN A 87 -3.21 -13.59 -12.27
N LEU A 88 -4.18 -13.60 -11.35
CA LEU A 88 -5.33 -12.69 -11.39
C LEU A 88 -4.94 -11.26 -11.04
N TYR A 89 -4.19 -11.09 -9.96
CA TYR A 89 -3.69 -9.79 -9.50
C TYR A 89 -2.44 -9.97 -8.64
N ALA A 90 -1.63 -8.92 -8.56
CA ALA A 90 -0.67 -8.73 -7.49
C ALA A 90 -1.26 -7.79 -6.42
N PHE A 91 -0.74 -7.86 -5.20
CA PHE A 91 -1.14 -6.94 -4.13
C PHE A 91 0.05 -6.43 -3.34
N GLY A 92 -0.08 -5.22 -2.82
CA GLY A 92 0.78 -4.64 -1.80
C GLY A 92 -0.04 -4.23 -0.59
N LEU A 93 0.42 -4.57 0.61
CA LEU A 93 -0.20 -4.18 1.87
C LEU A 93 0.63 -3.07 2.50
N TYR A 94 -0.02 -1.97 2.82
CA TYR A 94 0.55 -0.76 3.36
C TYR A 94 -0.07 -0.45 4.71
N MET A 95 0.73 0.11 5.61
CA MET A 95 0.28 0.50 6.94
C MET A 95 0.95 1.79 7.38
N GLN A 96 0.27 2.57 8.22
CA GLN A 96 0.85 3.76 8.80
C GLN A 96 1.70 3.42 10.04
N PRO A 97 3.01 3.73 10.07
CA PRO A 97 3.89 3.39 11.20
C PRO A 97 3.42 3.95 12.55
N THR A 98 2.87 5.16 12.58
CA THR A 98 2.37 5.79 13.81
C THR A 98 1.20 5.01 14.39
N SER A 99 0.22 4.64 13.56
CA SER A 99 -0.96 3.83 13.94
C SER A 99 -0.53 2.48 14.55
N ILE A 100 0.47 1.82 13.94
CA ILE A 100 1.06 0.58 14.47
C ILE A 100 1.66 0.80 15.87
N ARG A 101 2.51 1.82 16.03
CA ARG A 101 3.19 2.07 17.31
C ARG A 101 2.22 2.45 18.42
N GLU A 102 1.24 3.28 18.12
CA GLU A 102 0.24 3.71 19.10
C GLU A 102 -0.64 2.55 19.58
N LYS A 103 -1.09 1.68 18.67
CA LYS A 103 -2.03 0.60 19.01
C LYS A 103 -1.36 -0.67 19.49
N LEU A 104 -0.22 -1.05 18.90
CA LEU A 104 0.44 -2.33 19.16
C LEU A 104 1.69 -2.17 20.03
N GLY A 105 2.34 -1.00 20.02
CA GLY A 105 3.52 -0.70 20.84
C GLY A 105 3.33 -0.96 22.33
N PRO A 106 2.21 -0.59 22.97
CA PRO A 106 2.01 -0.84 24.39
C PRO A 106 2.06 -2.32 24.78
N LYS A 107 1.58 -3.21 23.91
CA LYS A 107 1.53 -4.66 24.16
C LYS A 107 2.80 -5.38 23.70
N TYR A 108 3.38 -4.96 22.58
CA TYR A 108 4.40 -5.73 21.86
C TYR A 108 5.76 -5.02 21.75
N GLY A 109 5.90 -3.77 22.21
CA GLY A 109 7.12 -2.97 22.08
C GLY A 109 8.39 -3.59 22.68
N SER A 110 8.23 -4.47 23.68
CA SER A 110 9.34 -5.17 24.34
C SER A 110 9.49 -6.63 23.89
N PHE A 111 8.68 -7.10 22.94
CA PHE A 111 8.76 -8.47 22.45
C PHE A 111 9.88 -8.63 21.42
N PRO A 112 10.70 -9.70 21.49
CA PRO A 112 11.59 -10.05 20.39
C PRO A 112 10.81 -10.27 19.09
N THR A 113 11.30 -9.71 17.98
CA THR A 113 10.63 -9.75 16.68
C THR A 113 10.31 -11.17 16.20
N ASP A 114 11.24 -12.11 16.37
CA ASP A 114 11.09 -13.52 16.03
C ASP A 114 9.95 -14.19 16.83
N LYS A 115 9.86 -13.88 18.12
CA LYS A 115 8.81 -14.41 19.00
C LYS A 115 7.45 -13.78 18.72
N LEU A 116 7.42 -12.54 18.27
CA LEU A 116 6.17 -11.87 17.92
C LEU A 116 5.51 -12.51 16.69
N MET A 117 6.31 -12.94 15.71
CA MET A 117 5.80 -13.60 14.50
C MET A 117 5.19 -14.98 14.75
N GLU A 118 5.59 -15.66 15.85
CA GLU A 118 5.04 -16.94 16.29
C GLU A 118 3.77 -16.77 17.15
N ASN A 119 3.47 -15.55 17.59
CA ASN A 119 2.38 -15.28 18.53
C ASN A 119 1.02 -15.14 17.81
N PRO A 120 0.04 -16.04 18.02
CA PRO A 120 -1.28 -15.92 17.40
C PRO A 120 -2.04 -14.65 17.80
N ASP A 121 -1.83 -14.15 19.02
CA ASP A 121 -2.48 -12.92 19.49
C ASP A 121 -2.04 -11.70 18.68
N PHE A 122 -0.81 -11.70 18.17
CA PHE A 122 -0.31 -10.61 17.33
C PHE A 122 -1.14 -10.46 16.06
N TYR A 123 -1.45 -11.56 15.38
CA TYR A 123 -2.31 -11.55 14.19
C TYR A 123 -3.76 -11.19 14.53
N SER A 124 -4.26 -11.67 15.66
CA SER A 124 -5.60 -11.32 16.15
C SER A 124 -5.71 -9.81 16.41
N ASP A 125 -4.70 -9.22 17.06
CA ASP A 125 -4.68 -7.79 17.38
C ASP A 125 -4.46 -6.91 16.14
N LEU A 126 -3.66 -7.34 15.16
CA LEU A 126 -3.56 -6.65 13.86
C LEU A 126 -4.92 -6.50 13.17
N LEU A 127 -5.80 -7.49 13.31
CA LEU A 127 -7.14 -7.51 12.74
C LEU A 127 -8.20 -6.87 13.63
N ARG A 128 -7.95 -6.76 14.93
CA ARG A 128 -8.89 -6.24 15.93
C ARG A 128 -8.71 -4.75 16.15
N GLU A 129 -7.47 -4.26 16.13
CA GLU A 129 -7.17 -2.85 16.28
C GLU A 129 -7.56 -2.09 15.01
N ASN A 130 -8.09 -0.87 15.21
CA ASN A 130 -8.46 0.02 14.11
C ASN A 130 -7.21 0.69 13.52
N LEU A 131 -6.35 -0.11 12.89
CA LEU A 131 -5.15 0.36 12.21
C LEU A 131 -5.50 0.96 10.87
N ASP A 132 -4.79 2.02 10.49
CA ASP A 132 -4.88 2.58 9.13
C ASP A 132 -4.09 1.67 8.19
N MET A 133 -4.82 0.89 7.41
CA MET A 133 -4.28 -0.14 6.52
C MET A 133 -4.81 0.05 5.12
N ARG A 134 -3.98 -0.23 4.12
CA ARG A 134 -4.39 -0.22 2.71
C ARG A 134 -3.87 -1.46 2.02
N VAL A 135 -4.74 -2.15 1.29
CA VAL A 135 -4.32 -3.15 0.30
C VAL A 135 -4.55 -2.57 -1.08
N ARG A 136 -3.47 -2.44 -1.85
CA ARG A 136 -3.52 -2.12 -3.28
C ARG A 136 -3.50 -3.40 -4.08
N LEU A 137 -4.55 -3.66 -4.84
CA LEU A 137 -4.58 -4.70 -5.87
C LEU A 137 -4.19 -4.08 -7.21
N VAL A 138 -3.39 -4.80 -7.99
CA VAL A 138 -3.10 -4.45 -9.38
C VAL A 138 -3.52 -5.64 -10.24
N VAL A 139 -4.54 -5.42 -11.07
CA VAL A 139 -5.13 -6.45 -11.92
C VAL A 139 -4.10 -6.92 -12.94
N ASN A 140 -3.96 -8.23 -13.11
CA ASN A 140 -2.97 -8.85 -14.00
C ASN A 140 -3.60 -9.80 -15.04
N TYR A 141 -4.93 -9.82 -15.13
CA TYR A 141 -5.68 -10.65 -16.07
C TYR A 141 -6.74 -9.84 -16.79
N ASN A 142 -6.71 -9.86 -18.13
CA ASN A 142 -7.73 -9.27 -18.97
C ASN A 142 -8.96 -10.19 -19.03
N GLY A 143 -10.15 -9.65 -18.79
CA GLY A 143 -11.42 -10.38 -18.91
C GLY A 143 -12.11 -10.70 -17.58
N LEU A 144 -11.69 -10.08 -16.47
CA LEU A 144 -12.53 -10.05 -15.26
C LEU A 144 -13.66 -9.03 -15.49
N SER A 145 -14.90 -9.50 -15.50
CA SER A 145 -16.03 -8.58 -15.37
C SER A 145 -16.13 -8.09 -13.93
N VAL A 146 -16.62 -6.87 -13.73
CA VAL A 146 -16.90 -6.32 -12.40
C VAL A 146 -17.85 -7.22 -11.60
N GLY A 147 -18.84 -7.83 -12.25
CA GLY A 147 -19.71 -8.82 -11.64
C GLY A 147 -18.95 -10.04 -11.10
N ALA A 148 -18.01 -10.60 -11.88
CA ALA A 148 -17.18 -11.71 -11.40
C ALA A 148 -16.28 -11.31 -10.22
N VAL A 149 -15.74 -10.09 -10.23
CA VAL A 149 -14.95 -9.55 -9.11
C VAL A 149 -15.81 -9.42 -7.86
N ARG A 150 -17.01 -8.82 -7.99
CA ARG A 150 -17.99 -8.70 -6.92
C ARG A 150 -18.33 -10.06 -6.32
N ASP A 151 -18.71 -11.03 -7.15
CA ASP A 151 -19.15 -12.35 -6.69
C ASP A 151 -18.04 -13.09 -5.92
N VAL A 152 -16.78 -12.96 -6.36
CA VAL A 152 -15.62 -13.53 -5.66
C VAL A 152 -15.41 -12.88 -4.30
N PHE A 153 -15.51 -11.55 -4.21
CA PHE A 153 -15.41 -10.86 -2.93
C PHE A 153 -16.58 -11.20 -2.02
N GLU A 154 -17.82 -11.18 -2.51
CA GLU A 154 -19.01 -11.52 -1.73
C GLU A 154 -18.90 -12.92 -1.12
N LYS A 155 -18.48 -13.90 -1.92
CA LYS A 155 -18.26 -15.27 -1.42
C LYS A 155 -17.13 -15.33 -0.39
N SER A 156 -15.98 -14.70 -0.66
CA SER A 156 -14.81 -14.73 0.23
C SER A 156 -15.09 -14.02 1.56
N LEU A 157 -15.68 -12.83 1.50
CA LEU A 157 -16.00 -12.02 2.67
C LEU A 157 -17.19 -12.58 3.44
N GLY A 158 -18.19 -13.17 2.78
CA GLY A 158 -19.33 -13.79 3.42
C GLY A 158 -18.92 -14.91 4.38
N LEU A 159 -18.05 -15.82 3.96
CA LEU A 159 -17.54 -16.90 4.81
C LEU A 159 -16.79 -16.35 6.05
N ARG A 160 -16.01 -15.29 5.87
CA ARG A 160 -15.25 -14.67 6.97
C ARG A 160 -16.14 -13.89 7.92
N LEU A 161 -17.11 -13.15 7.40
CA LEU A 161 -18.11 -12.44 8.20
C LEU A 161 -18.90 -13.42 9.07
N GLN A 162 -19.33 -14.55 8.52
CA GLN A 162 -20.04 -15.57 9.30
C GLN A 162 -19.17 -16.18 10.41
N LYS A 163 -17.87 -16.38 10.16
CA LYS A 163 -16.91 -16.82 11.19
C LYS A 163 -16.70 -15.77 12.28
N ILE A 164 -16.61 -14.49 11.90
CA ILE A 164 -16.38 -13.37 12.84
C ILE A 164 -17.63 -13.10 13.69
N ASN A 165 -18.80 -13.11 13.06
CA ASN A 165 -20.08 -12.82 13.67
C ASN A 165 -21.13 -13.79 13.12
N PRO A 166 -21.43 -14.89 13.85
CA PRO A 166 -22.42 -15.88 13.43
C PRO A 166 -23.84 -15.32 13.23
N ASN A 167 -24.14 -14.15 13.82
CA ASN A 167 -25.42 -13.47 13.74
C ASN A 167 -25.45 -12.36 12.68
N THR A 168 -24.44 -12.28 11.81
CA THR A 168 -24.35 -11.23 10.78
C THR A 168 -25.55 -11.27 9.83
N ASP A 169 -26.11 -10.08 9.53
CA ASP A 169 -27.20 -9.90 8.57
C ASP A 169 -26.70 -9.70 7.13
N PHE A 170 -25.37 -9.69 6.96
CA PHE A 170 -24.66 -9.42 5.70
C PHE A 170 -25.00 -8.08 5.05
N HIS A 171 -25.59 -7.11 5.77
CA HIS A 171 -25.94 -5.81 5.21
C HIS A 171 -24.70 -5.08 4.70
N CYS A 172 -23.63 -5.04 5.51
CA CYS A 172 -22.36 -4.42 5.12
C CYS A 172 -21.76 -5.05 3.84
N LEU A 173 -21.93 -6.36 3.65
CA LEU A 173 -21.46 -7.07 2.47
C LEU A 173 -22.27 -6.70 1.22
N LYS A 174 -23.60 -6.61 1.37
CA LYS A 174 -24.49 -6.17 0.28
C LYS A 174 -24.20 -4.73 -0.13
N THR A 175 -23.99 -3.83 0.82
CA THR A 175 -23.58 -2.44 0.55
C THR A 175 -22.22 -2.39 -0.14
N PHE A 176 -21.26 -3.21 0.30
CA PHE A 176 -19.96 -3.31 -0.35
C PHE A 176 -20.10 -3.77 -1.82
N GLY A 177 -20.87 -4.82 -2.07
CA GLY A 177 -21.10 -5.36 -3.41
C GLY A 177 -21.80 -4.38 -4.35
N SER A 178 -22.70 -3.53 -3.84
CA SER A 178 -23.42 -2.56 -4.67
C SER A 178 -22.57 -1.40 -5.20
N HIS A 179 -21.37 -1.18 -4.65
CA HIS A 179 -20.41 -0.20 -5.19
C HIS A 179 -19.76 -0.67 -6.50
N PHE A 180 -19.84 -1.95 -6.82
CA PHE A 180 -19.27 -2.55 -8.03
C PHE A 180 -20.33 -2.61 -9.15
N THR A 181 -20.62 -1.47 -9.76
CA THR A 181 -21.62 -1.32 -10.83
C THR A 181 -21.09 -1.80 -12.19
N GLU A 182 -21.99 -2.20 -13.10
CA GLU A 182 -21.64 -2.85 -14.38
C GLU A 182 -20.83 -1.96 -15.35
N ASP A 183 -20.88 -0.64 -15.17
CA ASP A 183 -20.13 0.34 -15.95
C ASP A 183 -18.64 0.43 -15.58
N ILE A 184 -18.22 -0.21 -14.48
CA ILE A 184 -16.83 -0.22 -14.06
C ILE A 184 -16.02 -1.20 -14.91
N ALA A 185 -15.08 -0.66 -15.68
CA ALA A 185 -14.09 -1.45 -16.40
C ALA A 185 -12.93 -1.84 -15.49
N ILE A 186 -12.51 -3.11 -15.55
CA ILE A 186 -11.38 -3.65 -14.78
C ILE A 186 -10.37 -4.32 -15.74
N PRO A 187 -9.70 -3.55 -16.62
CA PRO A 187 -8.62 -4.07 -17.45
C PRO A 187 -7.38 -4.45 -16.61
N SER A 188 -6.47 -5.20 -17.22
CA SER A 188 -5.15 -5.43 -16.62
C SER A 188 -4.44 -4.08 -16.41
N GLY A 189 -3.80 -3.92 -15.25
CA GLY A 189 -3.15 -2.69 -14.81
C GLY A 189 -4.00 -1.82 -13.89
N THR A 190 -5.32 -2.00 -13.83
CA THR A 190 -6.20 -1.27 -12.92
C THR A 190 -5.76 -1.45 -11.47
N LYS A 191 -5.65 -0.32 -10.74
CA LYS A 191 -5.33 -0.28 -9.33
C LYS A 191 -6.63 -0.20 -8.53
N ILE A 192 -6.85 -1.15 -7.63
CA ILE A 192 -7.98 -1.15 -6.71
C ILE A 192 -7.43 -1.06 -5.30
N ASP A 193 -7.69 0.03 -4.61
CA ASP A 193 -7.26 0.25 -3.23
C ASP A 193 -8.42 0.00 -2.28
N PHE A 194 -8.15 -0.79 -1.23
CA PHE A 194 -9.06 -1.00 -0.11
C PHE A 194 -8.43 -0.47 1.15
N CYS A 195 -9.02 0.58 1.72
CA CYS A 195 -8.48 1.32 2.84
C CYS A 195 -9.34 1.10 4.08
N GLN A 196 -8.77 0.55 5.14
CA GLN A 196 -9.35 0.66 6.48
C GLN A 196 -8.89 1.96 7.10
N THR A 197 -9.86 2.69 7.62
CA THR A 197 -9.67 3.91 8.41
C THR A 197 -9.75 3.60 9.90
N SER A 198 -9.13 4.44 10.72
CA SER A 198 -9.15 4.32 12.18
C SER A 198 -10.55 4.40 12.82
N ASP A 199 -11.56 4.93 12.12
CA ASP A 199 -12.97 4.92 12.56
C ASP A 199 -13.71 3.60 12.21
N GLY A 200 -13.06 2.65 11.53
CA GLY A 200 -13.62 1.34 11.19
C GLY A 200 -14.48 1.33 9.92
N LYS A 201 -14.15 2.20 8.95
CA LYS A 201 -14.77 2.25 7.63
C LYS A 201 -13.83 1.64 6.58
N LEU A 202 -14.38 0.81 5.69
CA LEU A 202 -13.70 0.26 4.53
C LEU A 202 -14.02 1.14 3.31
N ILE A 203 -13.02 1.82 2.77
CA ILE A 203 -13.11 2.64 1.55
C ILE A 203 -12.58 1.83 0.38
N THR A 204 -13.28 1.89 -0.76
CA THR A 204 -12.85 1.28 -2.02
C THR A 204 -12.56 2.38 -3.04
N GLU A 205 -11.36 2.36 -3.61
CA GLU A 205 -10.93 3.26 -4.68
C GLU A 205 -10.51 2.45 -5.91
N ILE A 206 -10.82 2.96 -7.10
CA ILE A 206 -10.34 2.43 -8.38
C ILE A 206 -9.60 3.55 -9.10
N ASP A 207 -8.33 3.29 -9.43
CA ASP A 207 -7.42 4.25 -10.07
C ASP A 207 -7.41 5.62 -9.38
N GLY A 208 -7.43 5.61 -8.04
CA GLY A 208 -7.42 6.80 -7.18
C GLY A 208 -8.78 7.48 -7.00
N LYS A 209 -9.86 6.99 -7.62
CA LYS A 209 -11.22 7.50 -7.42
C LYS A 209 -11.97 6.62 -6.43
N GLN A 210 -12.45 7.21 -5.33
CA GLN A 210 -13.34 6.52 -4.41
C GLN A 210 -14.67 6.16 -5.10
N ILE A 211 -15.02 4.88 -5.05
CA ILE A 211 -16.29 4.34 -5.60
C ILE A 211 -17.26 3.93 -4.50
N GLY A 212 -16.78 3.76 -3.27
CA GLY A 212 -17.61 3.25 -2.18
C GLY A 212 -16.96 3.39 -0.82
N ALA A 213 -17.79 3.37 0.22
CA ALA A 213 -17.34 3.34 1.60
C ALA A 213 -18.39 2.66 2.48
N VAL A 214 -17.97 1.72 3.32
CA VAL A 214 -18.85 0.96 4.20
C VAL A 214 -18.37 1.06 5.64
N GLN A 215 -19.20 1.63 6.51
CA GLN A 215 -18.93 1.69 7.95
C GLN A 215 -19.23 0.32 8.59
N SER A 216 -18.21 -0.51 8.78
CA SER A 216 -18.34 -1.82 9.42
C SER A 216 -16.96 -2.36 9.82
N LYS A 217 -16.73 -2.48 11.14
CA LYS A 217 -15.50 -3.11 11.66
C LYS A 217 -15.42 -4.59 11.30
N ASP A 218 -16.54 -5.30 11.29
CA ASP A 218 -16.61 -6.71 10.89
C ASP A 218 -16.20 -6.87 9.42
N LEU A 219 -16.62 -5.95 8.54
CA LEU A 219 -16.24 -5.98 7.13
C LEU A 219 -14.75 -5.67 6.94
N CYS A 220 -14.22 -4.66 7.65
CA CYS A 220 -12.80 -4.36 7.64
C CYS A 220 -11.99 -5.59 8.08
N LYS A 221 -12.34 -6.16 9.24
CA LYS A 221 -11.71 -7.38 9.76
C LYS A 221 -11.79 -8.53 8.77
N ALA A 222 -12.96 -8.80 8.19
CA ALA A 222 -13.15 -9.87 7.20
C ALA A 222 -12.29 -9.65 5.94
N PHE A 223 -12.13 -8.40 5.49
CA PHE A 223 -11.32 -8.07 4.32
C PHE A 223 -9.83 -8.27 4.58
N PHE A 224 -9.29 -7.69 5.65
CA PHE A 224 -7.85 -7.81 5.96
C PHE A 224 -7.48 -9.23 6.42
N ASP A 225 -8.42 -10.00 6.99
CA ASP A 225 -8.27 -11.43 7.30
C ASP A 225 -7.99 -12.28 6.03
N MET A 226 -8.31 -11.78 4.83
CA MET A 226 -7.88 -12.41 3.57
C MET A 226 -6.37 -12.35 3.34
N TYR A 227 -5.65 -11.42 3.95
CA TYR A 227 -4.22 -11.20 3.67
C TYR A 227 -3.33 -11.58 4.86
N ILE A 228 -3.78 -11.29 6.08
CA ILE A 228 -3.00 -11.50 7.31
C ILE A 228 -3.67 -12.49 8.30
N GLY A 229 -4.85 -12.99 7.96
CA GLY A 229 -5.63 -13.93 8.77
C GLY A 229 -5.16 -15.39 8.68
N ASP A 230 -5.99 -16.31 9.15
CA ASP A 230 -5.65 -17.75 9.25
C ASP A 230 -5.42 -18.43 7.89
N SER A 231 -6.24 -18.04 6.90
CA SER A 231 -6.20 -18.57 5.54
C SER A 231 -5.88 -17.44 4.55
N PRO A 232 -4.64 -16.92 4.54
CA PRO A 232 -4.30 -15.76 3.73
C PRO A 232 -4.18 -16.12 2.24
N VAL A 233 -4.27 -15.11 1.38
CA VAL A 233 -4.04 -15.24 -0.07
C VAL A 233 -2.63 -15.78 -0.37
N SER A 234 -1.63 -15.37 0.40
CA SER A 234 -0.26 -15.91 0.36
C SER A 234 0.32 -16.01 1.76
N LEU A 235 0.78 -17.22 2.11
CA LEU A 235 1.46 -17.48 3.39
C LEU A 235 2.82 -16.77 3.45
N GLU A 236 3.52 -16.69 2.32
CA GLU A 236 4.79 -15.99 2.19
C GLU A 236 4.61 -14.48 2.44
N ALA A 237 3.61 -13.86 1.78
CA ALA A 237 3.31 -12.45 1.98
C ALA A 237 2.94 -12.17 3.45
N LYS A 238 2.11 -13.02 4.09
CA LYS A 238 1.77 -12.88 5.51
C LYS A 238 3.01 -12.87 6.41
N LYS A 239 4.00 -13.73 6.15
CA LYS A 239 5.25 -13.78 6.93
C LYS A 239 6.05 -12.48 6.79
N VAL A 240 6.17 -11.96 5.56
CA VAL A 240 6.86 -10.68 5.31
C VAL A 240 6.14 -9.53 6.01
N VAL A 241 4.80 -9.48 5.93
CA VAL A 241 3.99 -8.48 6.64
C VAL A 241 4.25 -8.56 8.15
N ALA A 242 4.20 -9.76 8.74
CA ALA A 242 4.43 -9.94 10.17
C ALA A 242 5.82 -9.45 10.61
N GLN A 243 6.87 -9.81 9.85
CA GLN A 243 8.24 -9.38 10.11
C GLN A 243 8.38 -7.85 10.07
N ASN A 244 7.80 -7.23 9.04
CA ASN A 244 7.91 -5.80 8.81
C ASN A 244 7.15 -4.99 9.85
N VAL A 245 5.94 -5.42 10.20
CA VAL A 245 5.14 -4.77 11.24
C VAL A 245 5.79 -4.94 12.62
N ALA A 246 6.34 -6.11 12.93
CA ALA A 246 7.10 -6.31 14.15
C ALA A 246 8.32 -5.38 14.23
N GLY A 247 9.02 -5.16 13.13
CA GLY A 247 10.11 -4.18 13.03
C GLY A 247 9.66 -2.73 13.24
N LEU A 248 8.42 -2.37 12.87
CA LEU A 248 7.85 -1.04 13.10
C LEU A 248 7.47 -0.78 14.55
N ILE A 249 7.11 -1.83 15.29
CA ILE A 249 6.74 -1.80 16.72
C ILE A 249 7.98 -1.59 17.62
N GLY A 250 9.07 -2.28 17.34
CA GLY A 250 10.24 -2.42 18.22
C GLY A 250 11.14 -1.20 18.40
N ARG A 251 10.71 0.01 18.07
CA ARG A 251 11.50 1.25 18.29
C ARG A 251 10.71 2.30 19.06
N ARG A 252 11.23 2.64 20.25
CA ARG A 252 11.13 3.96 20.88
C ARG A 252 12.31 4.80 20.45
#